data_AF-A0A528MEQ8-F1
#
_entry.id   AF-A0A528MEQ8-F1
#
_cell.length_a   1.000
_cell.length_b   1.000
_cell.length_c   1.000
_cell.angle_alpha   90.00
_cell.angle_beta   90.00
_cell.angle_gamma   90.00
#
_symmetry.space_group_name_H-M   'P 1'
#
loop_
_entity.id
_entity.type
_entity.pdbx_description
1 polymer ?
#
loop_
_entity_poly.entity_id
_entity_poly.type
_entity_poly.pdbx_seq_one_letter_code
_entity_poly.pdbx_strand_id
1 'polypeptide(L)'
;MDDLGAQEQAVLDLIAANPFAGQQDIATALGIARSTVAAHIVQLVNKGYILGRGYVLPASKRMICIGGAVLDRKYHAKKDLIFGTSNPVDGYRSFGGVARNVAENLVRLGVDISFVSIVGDDETGRSLVRHLRDLGADVSQVITTTERPTAEYAAILDLNNDLVLGIADMEIFDLFSPSHLDRFWPHLASATWVFIDCNL
;
A
#
# COMPACT_ATOMS: atom_id res chain seq x y z
N MET A 1 21.59 6.26 2.28
CA MET A 1 20.93 6.69 3.52
C MET A 1 21.62 7.98 3.89
N ASP A 2 20.95 9.12 3.73
CA ASP A 2 21.54 10.41 4.09
C ASP A 2 21.77 10.42 5.60
N ASP A 3 23.02 10.69 5.97
CA ASP A 3 23.43 10.74 7.36
C ASP A 3 22.72 11.92 8.05
N LEU A 4 22.12 11.68 9.22
CA LEU A 4 21.44 12.72 9.97
C LEU A 4 22.47 13.72 10.49
N GLY A 5 22.19 15.01 10.35
CA GLY A 5 23.00 16.04 11.00
C GLY A 5 22.95 15.86 12.52
N ALA A 6 24.02 16.24 13.24
CA ALA A 6 24.10 16.05 14.69
C ALA A 6 22.92 16.64 15.47
N GLN A 7 22.38 17.79 15.02
CA GLN A 7 21.19 18.40 15.63
C GLN A 7 19.89 17.65 15.30
N GLU A 8 19.75 17.11 14.10
CA GLU A 8 18.59 16.30 13.72
C GLU A 8 18.57 15.00 14.54
N GLN A 9 19.73 14.36 14.69
CA GLN A 9 19.89 13.18 15.53
C GLN A 9 19.53 13.46 16.99
N ALA A 10 20.02 14.57 17.56
CA ALA A 10 19.70 14.94 18.95
C ALA A 10 18.20 15.22 19.17
N VAL A 11 17.52 15.82 18.18
CA VAL A 11 16.06 15.99 18.23
C VAL A 11 15.35 14.63 18.17
N LEU A 12 15.80 13.74 17.28
CA LEU A 12 15.23 12.41 17.14
C LEU A 12 15.38 11.57 18.42
N ASP A 13 16.55 11.62 19.06
CA ASP A 13 16.83 10.88 20.30
C ASP A 13 15.91 11.33 21.45
N LEU A 14 15.68 12.64 21.59
CA LEU A 14 14.75 13.18 22.59
C LEU A 14 13.30 12.76 22.33
N ILE A 15 12.89 12.74 21.07
CA ILE A 15 11.57 12.25 20.66
C ILE A 15 11.43 10.75 20.96
N ALA A 16 12.45 9.95 20.67
CA ALA A 16 12.45 8.52 20.95
C ALA A 16 12.38 8.22 22.45
N ALA A 17 13.02 9.05 23.27
CA ALA A 17 12.96 8.95 24.73
C ALA A 17 11.60 9.38 25.31
N ASN A 18 10.97 10.41 24.73
CA ASN A 18 9.66 10.89 25.15
C ASN A 18 8.84 11.42 23.95
N PRO A 19 7.99 10.58 23.32
CA PRO A 19 7.15 10.98 22.19
C PRO A 19 6.11 12.06 22.51
N PHE A 20 5.86 12.33 23.79
CA PHE A 20 4.92 13.36 24.24
C PHE A 20 5.58 14.72 24.53
N ALA A 21 6.92 14.83 24.39
CA ALA A 21 7.63 16.08 24.64
C ALA A 21 7.19 17.18 23.68
N GLY A 22 6.86 18.37 24.18
CA GLY A 22 6.54 19.50 23.33
C GLY A 22 7.78 20.00 22.56
N GLN A 23 7.58 20.67 21.42
CA GLN A 23 8.68 21.31 20.68
C GLN A 23 9.47 22.29 21.55
N GLN A 24 8.81 22.93 22.52
CA GLN A 24 9.45 23.85 23.45
C GLN A 24 10.34 23.12 24.46
N ASP A 25 9.93 21.94 24.93
CA ASP A 25 10.71 21.14 25.88
C ASP A 25 11.99 20.62 25.21
N ILE A 26 11.87 20.14 23.97
CA ILE A 26 13.00 19.71 23.14
C ILE A 26 13.96 20.89 22.90
N ALA A 27 13.41 22.08 22.57
CA ALA A 27 14.21 23.27 22.35
C ALA A 27 15.02 23.68 23.58
N THR A 28 14.38 23.67 24.75
CA THR A 28 15.03 23.96 26.05
C THR A 28 16.12 22.93 26.36
N ALA A 29 15.86 21.64 26.14
CA ALA A 29 16.83 20.57 26.40
C ALA A 29 18.07 20.67 25.50
N LEU A 30 17.90 21.10 24.25
CA LEU A 30 19.00 21.23 23.27
C LEU A 30 19.66 22.61 23.24
N GLY A 31 19.11 23.60 23.95
CA GLY A 31 19.61 24.97 23.92
C GLY A 31 19.49 25.67 22.57
N ILE A 32 18.48 25.31 21.76
CA ILE A 32 18.22 25.87 20.44
C ILE A 32 16.84 26.55 20.38
N ALA A 33 16.58 27.34 19.34
CA ALA A 33 15.28 27.98 19.16
C ALA A 33 14.19 26.94 18.85
N ARG A 34 12.96 27.16 19.34
CA ARG A 34 11.79 26.33 19.03
C ARG A 34 11.53 26.22 17.52
N SER A 35 11.75 27.30 16.78
CA SER A 35 11.63 27.30 15.31
C SER A 35 12.65 26.39 14.64
N THR A 36 13.87 26.28 15.19
CA THR A 36 14.89 25.35 14.73
C THR A 36 14.48 23.90 14.97
N VAL A 37 13.92 23.58 16.15
CA VAL A 37 13.33 22.25 16.42
C VAL A 37 12.21 21.92 15.43
N ALA A 38 11.31 22.87 15.17
CA ALA A 38 10.22 22.67 14.22
C ALA A 38 10.76 22.39 12.80
N ALA A 39 11.81 23.09 12.36
CA ALA A 39 12.47 22.83 11.08
C ALA A 39 13.11 21.43 11.04
N HIS A 40 13.81 21.02 12.10
CA HIS A 40 14.40 19.68 12.21
C HIS A 40 13.34 18.57 12.19
N ILE A 41 12.20 18.76 12.87
CA ILE A 41 11.08 17.81 12.82
C ILE A 41 10.56 17.66 11.39
N VAL A 42 10.41 18.76 10.64
CA VAL A 42 10.00 18.68 9.23
C VAL A 42 11.01 17.87 8.40
N GLN A 43 12.31 18.08 8.61
CA GLN A 43 13.34 17.28 7.93
C GLN A 43 13.27 15.80 8.31
N LEU A 44 13.12 15.49 9.59
CA LEU A 44 12.98 14.11 10.09
C LEU A 44 11.74 13.41 9.52
N VAL A 45 10.62 14.13 9.35
CA VAL A 45 9.42 13.61 8.68
C VAL A 45 9.70 13.32 7.21
N ASN A 46 10.30 14.27 6.49
CA ASN A 46 10.64 14.10 5.06
C ASN A 46 11.63 12.95 4.82
N LYS A 47 12.54 12.73 5.77
CA LYS A 47 13.53 11.64 5.75
C LYS A 47 12.97 10.31 6.26
N GLY A 48 11.71 10.26 6.71
CA GLY A 48 11.04 9.03 7.18
C GLY A 48 11.43 8.57 8.59
N TYR A 49 12.18 9.37 9.36
CA TYR A 49 12.46 9.07 10.77
C TYR A 49 11.25 9.33 11.68
N ILE A 50 10.28 10.12 11.21
CA ILE A 50 9.00 10.37 11.88
C ILE A 50 7.87 10.22 10.85
N LEU A 51 6.85 9.42 11.15
CA LEU A 51 5.78 9.09 10.21
C LEU A 51 4.62 10.10 10.18
N GLY A 52 4.49 10.96 11.20
CA GLY A 52 3.41 11.93 11.22
C GLY A 52 3.28 12.76 12.49
N ARG A 53 2.12 13.41 12.62
CA ARG A 53 1.74 14.24 13.78
C ARG A 53 1.70 13.34 15.03
N GLY A 54 2.32 13.78 16.13
CA GLY A 54 2.46 12.98 17.36
C GLY A 54 3.76 12.18 17.46
N TYR A 55 4.73 12.45 16.58
CA TYR A 55 6.08 11.87 16.61
C TYR A 55 6.12 10.33 16.60
N VAL A 56 5.23 9.73 15.81
CA VAL A 56 5.22 8.28 15.58
C VAL A 56 6.50 7.89 14.85
N LEU A 57 7.29 7.01 15.45
CA LEU A 57 8.50 6.46 14.84
C LEU A 57 8.16 5.22 13.98
N PRO A 58 8.89 4.99 12.87
CA PRO A 58 8.69 3.80 12.06
C PRO A 58 9.10 2.51 12.80
N ALA A 59 8.40 1.41 12.49
CA ALA A 59 8.81 0.08 12.93
C ALA A 59 10.12 -0.35 12.25
N SER A 60 10.97 -1.10 12.96
CA SER A 60 12.22 -1.63 12.40
C SER A 60 11.92 -2.68 11.32
N LYS A 61 12.55 -2.56 10.14
CA LYS A 61 12.45 -3.50 9.00
C LYS A 61 11.07 -3.56 8.33
N ARG A 62 10.51 -2.40 8.00
CA ARG A 62 9.26 -2.28 7.26
C ARG A 62 9.48 -2.50 5.76
N MET A 63 8.66 -3.35 5.15
CA MET A 63 8.61 -3.50 3.69
C MET A 63 7.29 -2.93 3.16
N ILE A 64 7.36 -2.27 2.01
CA ILE A 64 6.20 -1.64 1.36
C ILE A 64 5.97 -2.30 0.00
N CYS A 65 4.72 -2.66 -0.27
CA CYS A 65 4.27 -3.15 -1.57
C CYS A 65 3.33 -2.12 -2.19
N ILE A 66 3.68 -1.62 -3.36
CA ILE A 66 2.91 -0.64 -4.13
C ILE A 66 2.50 -1.30 -5.45
N GLY A 67 1.22 -1.33 -5.78
CA GLY A 67 0.81 -1.87 -7.08
C GLY A 67 -0.64 -2.30 -7.14
N GLY A 68 -0.93 -3.14 -8.12
CA GLY A 68 -2.29 -3.53 -8.45
C GLY A 68 -2.94 -4.46 -7.42
N ALA A 69 -4.22 -4.19 -7.16
CA ALA A 69 -5.15 -5.03 -6.41
C ALA A 69 -6.38 -5.30 -7.28
N VAL A 70 -6.63 -6.56 -7.62
CA VAL A 70 -7.60 -6.94 -8.67
C VAL A 70 -8.60 -7.96 -8.10
N LEU A 71 -9.82 -7.99 -8.60
CA LEU A 71 -10.70 -9.16 -8.49
C LEU A 71 -10.51 -10.06 -9.71
N ASP A 72 -10.03 -11.28 -9.48
CA ASP A 72 -9.91 -12.29 -10.53
C ASP A 72 -11.18 -13.14 -10.57
N ARG A 73 -11.77 -13.28 -11.75
CA ARG A 73 -12.83 -14.22 -12.06
C ARG A 73 -12.34 -15.22 -13.09
N LYS A 74 -12.55 -16.51 -12.81
CA LYS A 74 -12.24 -17.60 -13.75
C LYS A 74 -13.49 -18.40 -14.02
N TYR A 75 -13.81 -18.59 -15.28
CA TYR A 75 -14.98 -19.34 -15.74
C TYR A 75 -14.49 -20.53 -16.56
N HIS A 76 -14.71 -21.74 -16.04
CA HIS A 76 -14.34 -22.98 -16.72
C HIS A 76 -15.55 -23.51 -17.50
N ALA A 77 -15.40 -23.71 -18.80
CA ALA A 77 -16.45 -24.24 -19.64
C ALA A 77 -16.84 -25.67 -19.22
N LYS A 78 -18.15 -25.95 -19.17
CA LYS A 78 -18.66 -27.32 -18.93
C LYS A 78 -18.80 -28.15 -20.21
N LYS A 79 -18.70 -27.48 -21.36
CA LYS A 79 -18.85 -28.02 -22.72
C LYS A 79 -18.02 -27.16 -23.68
N ASP A 80 -17.89 -27.60 -24.93
CA ASP A 80 -17.30 -26.79 -25.99
C ASP A 80 -17.99 -25.43 -26.08
N LEU A 81 -17.18 -24.37 -26.17
CA LEU A 81 -17.68 -23.00 -26.21
C LEU A 81 -18.24 -22.67 -27.60
N ILE A 82 -19.43 -22.09 -27.61
CA ILE A 82 -20.05 -21.54 -28.82
C ILE A 82 -20.06 -20.02 -28.69
N PHE A 83 -19.31 -19.34 -29.56
CA PHE A 83 -19.25 -17.87 -29.57
C PHE A 83 -20.59 -17.25 -29.98
N GLY A 84 -20.89 -16.08 -29.44
CA GLY A 84 -22.13 -15.35 -29.72
C GLY A 84 -23.37 -15.87 -28.99
N THR A 85 -23.21 -16.81 -28.05
CA THR A 85 -24.30 -17.31 -27.20
C THR A 85 -23.84 -17.54 -25.75
N SER A 86 -24.78 -17.90 -24.87
CA SER A 86 -24.51 -18.25 -23.47
C SER A 86 -23.95 -19.66 -23.35
N ASN A 87 -22.90 -19.82 -22.54
CA ASN A 87 -22.23 -21.09 -22.30
C ASN A 87 -22.26 -21.43 -20.81
N PRO A 88 -22.60 -22.68 -20.43
CA PRO A 88 -22.57 -23.10 -19.03
C PRO A 88 -21.13 -23.23 -18.53
N VAL A 89 -20.83 -22.59 -17.39
CA VAL A 89 -19.49 -22.54 -16.79
C VAL A 89 -19.53 -22.81 -15.28
N ASP A 90 -18.41 -23.24 -14.71
CA ASP A 90 -18.13 -23.11 -13.26
C ASP A 90 -17.33 -21.83 -13.02
N GLY A 91 -17.79 -21.00 -12.08
CA GLY A 91 -17.19 -19.70 -11.77
C GLY A 91 -16.42 -19.70 -10.46
N TYR A 92 -15.20 -19.19 -10.50
CA TYR A 92 -14.31 -19.02 -9.35
C TYR A 92 -13.94 -17.54 -9.20
N ARG A 93 -13.85 -17.08 -7.96
CA ARG A 93 -13.47 -15.71 -7.63
C ARG A 93 -12.33 -15.74 -6.63
N SER A 94 -11.32 -14.94 -6.87
CA SER A 94 -10.21 -14.72 -5.95
C SER A 94 -9.80 -13.27 -6.01
N PHE A 95 -9.16 -12.79 -4.96
CA PHE A 95 -8.38 -11.57 -5.12
C PHE A 95 -7.16 -11.92 -5.99
N GLY A 96 -6.76 -10.96 -6.83
CA GLY A 96 -5.64 -10.94 -7.77
C GLY A 96 -4.72 -9.73 -7.54
N GLY A 97 -3.85 -9.44 -8.51
CA GLY A 97 -2.89 -8.33 -8.47
C GLY A 97 -1.48 -8.75 -8.01
N VAL A 98 -0.45 -8.35 -8.77
CA VAL A 98 0.94 -8.77 -8.53
C VAL A 98 1.43 -8.26 -7.18
N ALA A 99 1.37 -6.95 -6.93
CA ALA A 99 1.77 -6.39 -5.64
C ALA A 99 0.93 -6.92 -4.48
N ARG A 100 -0.38 -7.12 -4.67
CA ARG A 100 -1.24 -7.69 -3.63
C ARG A 100 -0.83 -9.12 -3.27
N ASN A 101 -0.55 -9.97 -4.26
CA ASN A 101 -0.07 -11.33 -4.04
C ASN A 101 1.28 -11.36 -3.29
N VAL A 102 2.20 -10.44 -3.65
CA VAL A 102 3.49 -10.31 -2.96
C VAL A 102 3.26 -9.87 -1.51
N ALA A 103 2.44 -8.85 -1.27
CA ALA A 103 2.10 -8.37 0.07
C ALA A 103 1.50 -9.48 0.94
N GLU A 104 0.52 -10.22 0.42
CA GLU A 104 -0.10 -11.32 1.13
C GLU A 104 0.90 -12.42 1.52
N ASN A 105 1.76 -12.85 0.58
CA ASN A 105 2.76 -13.88 0.86
C ASN A 105 3.75 -13.43 1.94
N LEU A 106 4.19 -12.18 1.90
CA LEU A 106 5.11 -11.62 2.88
C LEU A 106 4.48 -11.55 4.27
N VAL A 107 3.21 -11.12 4.35
CA VAL A 107 2.45 -11.11 5.61
C VAL A 107 2.30 -12.53 6.18
N ARG A 108 1.98 -13.51 5.32
CA ARG A 108 1.91 -14.93 5.72
C ARG A 108 3.25 -15.50 6.21
N LEU A 109 4.37 -14.92 5.77
CA LEU A 109 5.72 -15.25 6.22
C LEU A 109 6.15 -14.47 7.48
N GLY A 110 5.27 -13.65 8.05
CA GLY A 110 5.53 -12.89 9.27
C GLY A 110 6.30 -11.58 9.05
N VAL A 111 6.34 -11.07 7.81
CA VAL A 111 6.94 -9.77 7.50
C VAL A 111 5.93 -8.66 7.78
N ASP A 112 6.37 -7.58 8.42
CA ASP A 112 5.57 -6.36 8.59
C ASP A 112 5.50 -5.60 7.25
N ILE A 113 4.29 -5.57 6.68
CA ILE A 113 4.02 -5.03 5.35
C ILE A 113 3.00 -3.90 5.42
N SER A 114 3.34 -2.80 4.74
CA SER A 114 2.35 -1.80 4.32
C SER A 114 2.00 -1.98 2.84
N PHE A 115 0.72 -2.03 2.53
CA PHE A 115 0.22 -2.16 1.17
C PHE A 115 -0.38 -0.84 0.68
N VAL A 116 0.05 -0.40 -0.50
CA VAL A 116 -0.38 0.82 -1.17
C VAL A 116 -0.98 0.46 -2.52
N SER A 117 -2.21 0.90 -2.75
CA SER A 117 -2.97 0.69 -3.98
C SER A 117 -4.10 1.71 -4.06
N ILE A 118 -4.84 1.71 -5.16
CA ILE A 118 -6.16 2.32 -5.27
C ILE A 118 -7.23 1.23 -5.51
N VAL A 119 -8.41 1.39 -4.94
CA VAL A 119 -9.60 0.54 -5.12
C VAL A 119 -10.85 1.39 -5.26
N GLY A 120 -11.90 0.83 -5.85
CA GLY A 120 -13.20 1.50 -5.93
C GLY A 120 -13.91 1.51 -4.57
N ASP A 121 -14.80 2.48 -4.36
CA ASP A 121 -15.74 2.49 -3.23
C ASP A 121 -16.90 1.49 -3.44
N ASP A 122 -16.53 0.23 -3.64
CA ASP A 122 -17.44 -0.87 -3.91
C ASP A 122 -17.16 -2.06 -2.98
N GLU A 123 -18.02 -3.08 -3.08
CA GLU A 123 -17.93 -4.23 -2.18
C GLU A 123 -16.66 -5.04 -2.42
N THR A 124 -16.18 -5.05 -3.67
CA THR A 124 -14.94 -5.72 -4.06
C THR A 124 -13.75 -5.06 -3.38
N GLY A 125 -13.63 -3.73 -3.49
CA GLY A 125 -12.56 -2.95 -2.87
C GLY A 125 -12.56 -3.09 -1.36
N ARG A 126 -13.75 -2.96 -0.73
CA ARG A 126 -13.91 -3.18 0.72
C ARG A 126 -13.50 -4.59 1.15
N SER A 127 -13.88 -5.61 0.39
CA SER A 127 -13.54 -7.01 0.71
C SER A 127 -12.05 -7.30 0.54
N LEU A 128 -11.41 -6.78 -0.51
CA LEU A 128 -9.99 -6.94 -0.75
C LEU A 128 -9.15 -6.28 0.35
N VAL A 129 -9.49 -5.04 0.70
CA VAL A 129 -8.81 -4.28 1.77
C VAL A 129 -9.00 -4.97 3.12
N ARG A 130 -10.22 -5.45 3.41
CA ARG A 130 -10.52 -6.21 4.63
C ARG A 130 -9.70 -7.50 4.69
N HIS A 131 -9.62 -8.24 3.58
CA HIS A 131 -8.87 -9.49 3.52
C HIS A 131 -7.39 -9.33 3.89
N LEU A 132 -6.69 -8.36 3.31
CA LEU A 132 -5.29 -8.09 3.65
C LEU A 132 -5.13 -7.61 5.09
N ARG A 133 -6.05 -6.77 5.57
CA ARG A 133 -6.03 -6.30 6.96
C ARG A 133 -6.18 -7.46 7.95
N ASP A 134 -7.10 -8.38 7.68
CA ASP A 134 -7.37 -9.54 8.53
C ASP A 134 -6.17 -10.52 8.57
N LEU A 135 -5.33 -10.51 7.53
CA LEU A 135 -4.05 -11.23 7.51
C LEU A 135 -2.95 -10.52 8.32
N GLY A 136 -3.12 -9.23 8.65
CA GLY A 136 -2.16 -8.42 9.40
C GLY A 136 -1.41 -7.38 8.59
N ALA A 137 -1.76 -7.15 7.32
CA ALA A 137 -1.17 -6.08 6.52
C ALA A 137 -1.65 -4.70 6.98
N ASP A 138 -0.75 -3.70 7.02
CA ASP A 138 -1.14 -2.31 7.11
C ASP A 138 -1.67 -1.81 5.77
N VAL A 139 -2.98 -1.61 5.69
CA VAL A 139 -3.69 -1.11 4.51
C VAL A 139 -4.14 0.35 4.66
N SER A 140 -3.58 1.09 5.64
CA SER A 140 -3.96 2.49 5.91
C SER A 140 -3.68 3.45 4.75
N GLN A 141 -2.82 3.03 3.81
CA GLN A 141 -2.43 3.79 2.63
C GLN A 141 -3.15 3.35 1.34
N VAL A 142 -4.13 2.45 1.43
CA VAL A 142 -4.98 2.12 0.28
C VAL A 142 -5.98 3.25 0.05
N ILE A 143 -6.02 3.76 -1.18
CA ILE A 143 -6.91 4.83 -1.61
C ILE A 143 -8.23 4.22 -2.05
N THR A 144 -9.33 4.86 -1.66
CA THR A 144 -10.67 4.52 -2.13
C THR A 144 -11.20 5.67 -2.99
N THR A 145 -11.71 5.35 -4.18
CA THR A 145 -12.28 6.35 -5.11
C THR A 145 -13.68 5.96 -5.57
N THR A 146 -14.53 6.95 -5.83
CA THR A 146 -15.84 6.76 -6.46
C THR A 146 -15.80 6.93 -7.99
N GLU A 147 -14.65 7.29 -8.56
CA GLU A 147 -14.51 7.61 -9.99
C GLU A 147 -14.53 6.36 -10.88
N ARG A 148 -14.03 5.23 -10.37
CA ARG A 148 -13.92 3.95 -11.09
C ARG A 148 -14.17 2.77 -10.15
N PRO A 149 -14.69 1.63 -10.68
CA PRO A 149 -14.80 0.41 -9.91
C PRO A 149 -13.42 -0.18 -9.59
N THR A 150 -13.36 -1.03 -8.57
CA THR A 150 -12.16 -1.83 -8.27
C THR A 150 -11.79 -2.68 -9.49
N ALA A 151 -10.49 -2.74 -9.79
CA ALA A 151 -9.98 -3.45 -10.95
C ALA A 151 -10.46 -4.91 -11.00
N GLU A 152 -10.79 -5.39 -12.19
CA GLU A 152 -11.32 -6.74 -12.39
C GLU A 152 -10.68 -7.40 -13.60
N TYR A 153 -10.26 -8.65 -13.43
CA TYR A 153 -9.85 -9.52 -14.53
C TYR A 153 -10.81 -10.70 -14.62
N ALA A 154 -11.30 -10.99 -15.82
CA ALA A 154 -12.11 -12.17 -16.07
C ALA A 154 -11.49 -13.03 -17.17
N ALA A 155 -11.33 -14.32 -16.88
CA ALA A 155 -10.85 -15.33 -17.81
C ALA A 155 -11.94 -16.37 -18.10
N ILE A 156 -12.10 -16.72 -19.38
CA ILE A 156 -12.88 -17.86 -19.85
C ILE A 156 -11.89 -18.92 -20.30
N LEU A 157 -12.03 -20.12 -19.71
CA LEU A 157 -11.20 -21.28 -19.95
C LEU A 157 -12.03 -22.37 -20.63
N ASP A 158 -11.44 -23.09 -21.59
CA ASP A 158 -12.10 -24.22 -22.25
C ASP A 158 -12.07 -25.50 -21.40
N LEU A 159 -12.50 -26.63 -21.97
CA LEU A 159 -12.51 -27.95 -21.33
C LEU A 159 -11.11 -28.47 -20.95
N ASN A 160 -10.06 -27.97 -21.62
CA ASN A 160 -8.66 -28.33 -21.34
C ASN A 160 -8.02 -27.39 -20.31
N ASN A 161 -8.76 -26.38 -19.84
CA ASN A 161 -8.29 -25.26 -19.02
C ASN A 161 -7.36 -24.28 -19.77
N ASP A 162 -7.40 -24.29 -21.10
CA ASP A 162 -6.68 -23.31 -21.91
C ASP A 162 -7.45 -21.98 -21.93
N LEU A 163 -6.72 -20.86 -21.89
CA LEU A 163 -7.30 -19.52 -21.93
C LEU A 163 -7.88 -19.24 -23.31
N VAL A 164 -9.20 -19.03 -23.36
CA VAL A 164 -9.91 -18.66 -24.59
C VAL A 164 -10.04 -17.14 -24.71
N LEU A 165 -10.46 -16.48 -23.64
CA LEU A 165 -10.62 -15.03 -23.60
C LEU A 165 -10.30 -14.50 -22.21
N GLY A 166 -9.45 -13.47 -22.16
CA GLY A 166 -9.24 -12.65 -20.98
C GLY A 166 -9.72 -11.22 -21.25
N ILE A 167 -10.47 -10.66 -20.31
CA ILE A 167 -10.84 -9.24 -20.30
C ILE A 167 -10.35 -8.63 -18.99
N ALA A 168 -9.87 -7.40 -19.06
CA ALA A 168 -9.24 -6.70 -17.94
C ALA A 168 -9.77 -5.27 -17.88
N ASP A 169 -10.43 -4.93 -16.78
CA ASP A 169 -10.78 -3.55 -16.43
C ASP A 169 -9.79 -3.07 -15.37
N MET A 170 -8.79 -2.31 -15.83
CA MET A 170 -7.63 -1.89 -15.02
C MET A 170 -7.49 -0.35 -14.95
N GLU A 171 -8.39 0.41 -15.58
CA GLU A 171 -8.29 1.87 -15.72
C GLU A 171 -8.31 2.63 -14.38
N ILE A 172 -8.78 2.00 -13.30
CA ILE A 172 -8.68 2.61 -11.97
C ILE A 172 -7.24 2.93 -11.57
N PHE A 173 -6.26 2.16 -12.06
CA PHE A 173 -4.86 2.39 -11.72
C PHE A 173 -4.31 3.68 -12.34
N ASP A 174 -4.86 4.15 -13.45
CA ASP A 174 -4.50 5.44 -14.06
C ASP A 174 -4.85 6.64 -13.16
N LEU A 175 -5.75 6.45 -12.19
CA LEU A 175 -6.08 7.46 -11.20
C LEU A 175 -5.01 7.57 -10.09
N PHE A 176 -4.10 6.58 -9.99
CA PHE A 176 -3.02 6.60 -9.01
C PHE A 176 -1.90 7.55 -9.46
N SER A 177 -2.07 8.83 -9.15
CA SER A 177 -1.08 9.85 -9.49
C SER A 177 0.05 10.02 -8.45
N PRO A 178 1.19 10.62 -8.83
CA PRO A 178 2.28 10.96 -7.91
C PRO A 178 1.87 11.79 -6.69
N SER A 179 0.83 12.63 -6.79
CA SER A 179 0.35 13.42 -5.63
C SER A 179 -0.21 12.56 -4.51
N HIS A 180 -0.61 11.32 -4.79
CA HIS A 180 -0.98 10.37 -3.76
C HIS A 180 0.23 9.87 -2.96
N LEU A 181 1.43 9.92 -3.55
CA LEU A 181 2.69 9.57 -2.88
C LEU A 181 3.03 10.57 -1.78
N ASP A 182 2.70 11.85 -1.95
CA ASP A 182 3.06 12.92 -1.02
C ASP A 182 2.57 12.63 0.42
N ARG A 183 1.37 12.05 0.54
CA ARG A 183 0.78 11.73 1.84
C ARG A 183 1.52 10.59 2.55
N PHE A 184 1.98 9.58 1.80
CA PHE A 184 2.66 8.43 2.39
C PHE A 184 4.19 8.53 2.33
N TRP A 185 4.74 9.59 1.75
CA TRP A 185 6.18 9.75 1.56
C TRP A 185 7.01 9.45 2.81
N PRO A 186 6.66 9.90 4.03
CA PRO A 186 7.40 9.54 5.24
C PRO A 186 7.48 8.02 5.48
N HIS A 187 6.42 7.29 5.15
CA HIS A 187 6.40 5.82 5.23
C HIS A 187 7.34 5.21 4.19
N LEU A 188 7.30 5.71 2.94
CA LEU A 188 8.19 5.25 1.88
C LEU A 188 9.66 5.50 2.20
N ALA A 189 9.98 6.71 2.67
CA ALA A 189 11.34 7.09 3.07
C ALA A 189 11.86 6.25 4.25
N SER A 190 10.96 5.77 5.13
CA SER A 190 11.30 4.88 6.24
C SER A 190 11.48 3.40 5.84
N ALA A 191 11.08 3.02 4.63
CA ALA A 191 11.03 1.62 4.22
C ALA A 191 12.45 1.05 4.04
N THR A 192 12.65 -0.19 4.49
CA THR A 192 13.90 -0.92 4.22
C THR A 192 13.89 -1.54 2.82
N TRP A 193 12.70 -1.97 2.36
CA TRP A 193 12.48 -2.53 1.05
C TRP A 193 11.18 -2.00 0.46
N VAL A 194 11.20 -1.74 -0.84
CA VAL A 194 10.02 -1.35 -1.60
C VAL A 194 9.88 -2.31 -2.77
N PHE A 195 8.71 -2.94 -2.88
CA PHE A 195 8.29 -3.69 -4.05
C PHE A 195 7.26 -2.86 -4.81
N ILE A 196 7.45 -2.69 -6.11
CA ILE A 196 6.53 -1.97 -7.00
C ILE A 196 6.28 -2.84 -8.23
N ASP A 197 5.01 -3.01 -8.63
CA ASP A 197 4.65 -3.62 -9.90
C ASP A 197 4.38 -2.57 -11.00
N CYS A 198 4.19 -3.01 -12.24
CA CYS A 198 4.01 -2.11 -13.39
C CYS A 198 2.54 -1.77 -13.69
N ASN A 199 1.62 -1.90 -12.72
CA ASN A 199 0.22 -1.52 -12.92
C ASN A 199 -0.06 -0.03 -12.68
N LEU A 200 0.81 0.67 -11.93
CA LEU A 200 0.66 2.07 -11.51
C LEU A 200 1.59 3.02 -12.27
#